data_AF-A0ABD2BYC3-F1
#
_entry.id   AF-A0ABD2BYC3-F1
#
_cell.length_a   1.000
_cell.length_b   1.000
_cell.length_c   1.000
_cell.angle_alpha   90.00
_cell.angle_beta   90.00
_cell.angle_gamma   90.00
#
_symmetry.space_group_name_H-M   'P 1'
#
loop_
_entity.id
_entity.type
_entity.pdbx_description
1 polymer ?
#
loop_
_entity_poly.entity_id
_entity_poly.type
_entity_poly.pdbx_seq_one_letter_code
_entity_poly.pdbx_strand_id
1 'polypeptide(L)'
;MTTRCDFRFLIEKCVFLFLVIIVSTYAKKACDRSNCSGPLKYYESLGCKPVYGNKSDCCAVRYNCDHLQLRSKNKCYVNGKEYSIREKLKEEDRNACDVGCFCSEGSDGIASFICAIVDCPRLRAPQNCYLKHSTDRCCGGPKVCLDDITQRPKCNVSGEIYYDGERFVVDSDPDLRCFCQPGYQGKNVEPFCKKPNRPYCSPDFHNPRLVYENCAPVYYQGQSLHKDCNFSTRCQKANDTVIRDVGSNRDESLMCTFGNLKMHVGDKLSQPVDTFRPMKCSCEVPPVVTCQYEI
;
A
#
# COMPACT_ATOMS: atom_id res chain seq x y z
N MET A 1 -1.40 77.79 -16.10
CA MET A 1 -1.94 76.79 -15.17
C MET A 1 -2.18 75.54 -16.02
N THR A 2 -1.18 74.66 -16.09
CA THR A 2 -1.15 73.57 -17.07
C THR A 2 -0.78 72.29 -16.31
N THR A 3 -1.79 71.58 -15.85
CA THR A 3 -1.64 70.32 -15.10
C THR A 3 -1.42 69.19 -16.11
N ARG A 4 -0.17 68.76 -16.23
CA ARG A 4 0.24 67.61 -17.04
C ARG A 4 -0.09 66.35 -16.22
N CYS A 5 -1.24 65.74 -16.49
CA CYS A 5 -1.61 64.46 -15.87
C CYS A 5 -0.58 63.38 -16.22
N ASP A 6 0.01 62.80 -15.18
CA ASP A 6 1.13 61.87 -15.27
C ASP A 6 0.62 60.47 -15.66
N PHE A 7 0.40 60.28 -16.96
CA PHE A 7 -0.11 59.04 -17.56
C PHE A 7 0.86 57.84 -17.42
N ARG A 8 2.11 58.09 -17.00
CA ARG A 8 3.15 57.05 -16.85
C ARG A 8 2.93 56.16 -15.63
N PHE A 9 2.37 56.70 -14.53
CA PHE A 9 2.20 55.97 -13.27
C PHE A 9 1.12 54.87 -13.32
N LEU A 10 0.14 55.01 -14.22
CA LEU A 10 -0.95 54.03 -14.40
C LEU A 10 -0.52 52.83 -15.26
N ILE A 11 0.40 53.05 -16.21
CA ILE A 11 0.87 51.99 -17.12
C ILE A 11 1.79 51.01 -16.37
N GLU A 12 2.68 51.47 -15.50
CA GLU A 12 3.56 50.60 -14.70
C GLU A 12 2.80 49.67 -13.75
N LYS A 13 1.71 50.16 -13.12
CA LYS A 13 0.90 49.32 -12.21
C LYS A 13 0.08 48.26 -12.94
N CYS A 14 -0.37 48.53 -14.16
CA CYS A 14 -1.07 47.54 -14.98
C CYS A 14 -0.13 46.43 -15.46
N VAL A 15 1.11 46.75 -15.84
CA VAL A 15 2.10 45.76 -16.30
C VAL A 15 2.51 44.80 -15.18
N PHE A 16 2.64 45.28 -13.94
CA PHE A 16 2.91 44.42 -12.78
C PHE A 16 1.73 43.49 -12.44
N LEU A 17 0.48 43.94 -12.57
CA LEU A 17 -0.68 43.08 -12.35
C LEU A 17 -0.79 41.97 -13.40
N PHE A 18 -0.48 42.26 -14.67
CA PHE A 18 -0.47 41.24 -15.72
C PHE A 18 0.69 40.24 -15.55
N LEU A 19 1.87 40.68 -15.10
CA LEU A 19 3.00 39.77 -14.81
C LEU A 19 2.74 38.83 -13.63
N VAL A 20 2.03 39.27 -12.58
CA VAL A 20 1.66 38.40 -11.45
C VAL A 20 0.56 37.40 -11.83
N ILE A 21 -0.31 37.74 -12.78
CA ILE A 21 -1.36 36.82 -13.27
C ILE A 21 -0.78 35.76 -14.22
N ILE A 22 0.23 36.07 -15.03
CA ILE A 22 0.83 35.10 -15.97
C ILE A 22 1.71 34.06 -15.26
N VAL A 23 2.25 34.35 -14.07
CA VAL A 23 3.07 33.38 -13.30
C VAL A 23 2.22 32.36 -12.51
N SER A 24 0.89 32.52 -12.47
CA SER A 24 0.03 31.73 -11.57
C SER A 24 -0.76 30.58 -12.22
N THR A 25 -0.55 30.24 -13.49
CA THR A 25 -1.31 29.16 -14.16
C THR A 25 -0.46 28.10 -14.85
N TYR A 26 0.72 27.80 -14.32
CA TYR A 26 1.22 26.42 -14.36
C TYR A 26 0.82 25.70 -13.08
N ALA A 27 -0.50 25.61 -12.85
CA ALA A 27 -1.00 24.57 -11.97
C ALA A 27 -0.58 23.24 -12.61
N LYS A 28 0.53 22.65 -12.13
CA LYS A 28 0.83 21.24 -12.39
C LYS A 28 -0.45 20.51 -12.05
N LYS A 29 -1.15 20.02 -13.08
CA LYS A 29 -2.31 19.16 -12.92
C LYS A 29 -1.92 18.13 -11.87
N ALA A 30 -2.60 18.12 -10.73
CA ALA A 30 -2.26 17.23 -9.64
C ALA A 30 -2.20 15.81 -10.22
N CYS A 31 -1.02 15.18 -10.15
CA CYS A 31 -0.81 13.88 -10.74
C CYS A 31 -1.67 12.87 -9.98
N ASP A 32 -2.72 12.40 -10.63
CA ASP A 32 -3.58 11.35 -10.09
C ASP A 32 -2.99 9.99 -10.42
N ARG A 33 -2.27 9.43 -9.44
CA ARG A 33 -1.62 8.12 -9.53
C ARG A 33 -2.60 6.95 -9.64
N SER A 34 -3.89 7.17 -9.41
CA SER A 34 -4.90 6.11 -9.54
C SER A 34 -5.09 5.62 -10.98
N ASN A 35 -4.58 6.36 -11.96
CA ASN A 35 -4.62 6.00 -13.38
C ASN A 35 -3.35 5.28 -13.87
N CYS A 36 -2.34 5.10 -13.01
CA CYS A 36 -1.11 4.43 -13.39
C CYS A 36 -1.32 2.91 -13.48
N SER A 37 -0.61 2.20 -14.36
CA SER A 37 -0.72 0.74 -14.43
C SER A 37 0.16 0.03 -13.40
N GLY A 38 -0.10 -1.25 -13.14
CA GLY A 38 0.74 -2.12 -12.31
C GLY A 38 0.44 -2.10 -10.81
N PRO A 39 1.12 -2.97 -10.04
CA PRO A 39 0.82 -3.24 -8.63
C PRO A 39 1.53 -2.23 -7.72
N LEU A 40 1.15 -0.96 -7.82
CA LEU A 40 1.80 0.15 -7.13
C LEU A 40 1.91 -0.06 -5.61
N LYS A 41 0.85 -0.54 -4.97
CA LYS A 41 0.88 -0.79 -3.51
C LYS A 41 1.89 -1.87 -3.14
N TYR A 42 2.03 -2.89 -4.00
CA TYR A 42 3.01 -3.97 -3.80
C TYR A 42 4.45 -3.44 -3.87
N TYR A 43 4.75 -2.59 -4.85
CA TYR A 43 6.08 -1.96 -4.97
C TYR A 43 6.40 -1.03 -3.81
N GLU A 44 5.44 -0.19 -3.39
CA GLU A 44 5.58 0.66 -2.22
C GLU A 44 5.91 -0.17 -0.96
N SER A 45 5.18 -1.27 -0.79
CA SER A 45 5.33 -2.17 0.36
C SER A 45 6.70 -2.85 0.42
N LEU A 46 7.31 -3.13 -0.73
CA LEU A 46 8.67 -3.66 -0.83
C LEU A 46 9.76 -2.58 -0.70
N GLY A 47 9.38 -1.30 -0.63
CA GLY A 47 10.31 -0.18 -0.64
C GLY A 47 10.97 0.07 -2.00
N CYS A 48 10.37 -0.42 -3.09
CA CYS A 48 10.88 -0.16 -4.43
C CYS A 48 10.66 1.30 -4.84
N LYS A 49 11.61 1.85 -5.58
CA LYS A 49 11.59 3.27 -5.97
C LYS A 49 11.08 3.44 -7.40
N PRO A 50 10.14 4.37 -7.66
CA PRO A 50 9.67 4.63 -9.02
C PRO A 50 10.78 5.21 -9.89
N VAL A 51 10.81 4.81 -11.16
CA VAL A 51 11.67 5.36 -12.20
C VAL A 51 10.77 5.91 -13.30
N TYR A 52 10.90 7.21 -13.57
CA TYR A 52 10.09 7.93 -14.55
C TYR A 52 10.85 8.10 -15.86
N GLY A 53 10.14 8.04 -16.99
CA GLY A 53 10.72 8.32 -18.30
C GLY A 53 11.13 9.80 -18.41
N ASN A 54 10.21 10.70 -18.04
CA ASN A 54 10.45 12.13 -17.92
C ASN A 54 10.07 12.64 -16.52
N LYS A 55 10.72 13.72 -16.07
CA LYS A 55 10.45 14.34 -14.76
C LYS A 55 9.01 14.90 -14.62
N SER A 56 8.33 15.15 -15.73
CA SER A 56 6.95 15.62 -15.78
C SER A 56 5.92 14.49 -15.75
N ASP A 57 6.34 13.23 -15.92
CA ASP A 57 5.42 12.11 -16.05
C ASP A 57 4.78 11.79 -14.70
N CYS A 58 3.48 11.48 -14.75
CA CYS A 58 2.73 11.13 -13.56
C CYS A 58 3.02 9.68 -13.11
N CYS A 59 3.20 8.78 -14.07
CA CYS A 59 3.37 7.35 -13.83
C CYS A 59 4.81 6.91 -14.10
N ALA A 60 5.33 6.07 -13.21
CA ALA A 60 6.63 5.45 -13.39
C ALA A 60 6.57 4.45 -14.55
N VAL A 61 7.63 4.38 -15.36
CA VAL A 61 7.76 3.39 -16.43
C VAL A 61 8.25 2.04 -15.90
N ARG A 62 8.94 2.04 -14.75
CA ARG A 62 9.37 0.85 -14.00
C ARG A 62 9.66 1.21 -12.54
N TYR A 63 9.89 0.20 -11.72
CA TYR A 63 10.39 0.37 -10.35
C TYR A 63 11.78 -0.25 -10.17
N ASN A 64 12.63 0.41 -9.40
CA ASN A 64 13.90 -0.17 -8.94
C ASN A 64 13.65 -0.92 -7.63
N CYS A 65 13.86 -2.23 -7.67
CA CYS A 65 13.77 -3.15 -6.53
C CYS A 65 15.11 -3.87 -6.26
N ASP A 66 16.24 -3.33 -6.76
CA ASP A 66 17.53 -4.00 -6.74
C ASP A 66 18.03 -4.27 -5.31
N HIS A 67 17.61 -3.43 -4.35
CA HIS A 67 17.91 -3.59 -2.93
C HIS A 67 17.40 -4.92 -2.35
N LEU A 68 16.37 -5.52 -2.94
CA LEU A 68 15.84 -6.82 -2.50
C LEU A 68 16.80 -7.96 -2.84
N GLN A 69 17.54 -7.86 -3.95
CA GLN A 69 18.49 -8.89 -4.39
C GLN A 69 19.78 -8.87 -3.57
N LEU A 70 20.09 -7.74 -2.93
CA LEU A 70 21.26 -7.58 -2.06
C LEU A 70 21.03 -8.13 -0.65
N ARG A 71 19.79 -8.51 -0.32
CA ARG A 71 19.45 -9.03 1.01
C ARG A 71 20.01 -10.42 1.20
N SER A 72 20.53 -10.66 2.40
CA SER A 72 20.99 -11.99 2.77
C SER A 72 19.81 -12.91 3.00
N LYS A 73 19.90 -14.15 2.49
CA LYS A 73 18.88 -15.17 2.74
C LYS A 73 18.84 -15.63 4.20
N ASN A 74 19.89 -15.40 4.99
CA ASN A 74 19.97 -15.81 6.40
C ASN A 74 19.59 -14.69 7.41
N LYS A 75 18.93 -13.63 6.94
CA LYS A 75 18.48 -12.51 7.76
C LYS A 75 17.04 -12.14 7.44
N CYS A 76 16.33 -11.61 8.43
CA CYS A 76 15.00 -11.04 8.22
C CYS A 76 15.09 -9.53 8.07
N TYR A 77 14.15 -8.96 7.32
CA TYR A 77 14.15 -7.54 6.96
C TYR A 77 12.79 -6.93 7.24
N VAL A 78 12.77 -5.77 7.88
CA VAL A 78 11.55 -4.99 8.12
C VAL A 78 11.93 -3.52 8.32
N ASN A 79 11.16 -2.60 7.74
CA ASN A 79 11.39 -1.15 7.87
C ASN A 79 12.83 -0.70 7.55
N GLY A 80 13.49 -1.39 6.62
CA GLY A 80 14.89 -1.12 6.24
C GLY A 80 15.94 -1.59 7.27
N LYS A 81 15.53 -2.28 8.34
CA LYS A 81 16.41 -2.87 9.35
C LYS A 81 16.61 -4.36 9.10
N GLU A 82 17.77 -4.85 9.51
CA GLU A 82 18.13 -6.26 9.46
C GLU A 82 17.99 -6.90 10.84
N TYR A 83 17.58 -8.17 10.85
CA TYR A 83 17.40 -8.98 12.05
C TYR A 83 18.11 -10.32 11.89
N SER A 84 18.87 -10.70 12.91
CA SER A 84 19.56 -12.00 12.94
C SER A 84 18.60 -13.12 13.29
N ILE A 85 18.92 -14.36 12.90
CA ILE A 85 18.15 -15.55 13.32
C ILE A 85 18.01 -15.57 14.85
N ARG A 86 16.79 -15.83 15.33
CA ARG A 86 16.31 -15.77 16.73
C ARG A 86 16.16 -14.37 17.32
N GLU A 87 16.51 -13.31 16.61
CA GLU A 87 16.28 -11.95 17.08
C GLU A 87 14.78 -11.65 17.11
N LYS A 88 14.30 -11.08 18.23
CA LYS A 88 12.91 -10.68 18.40
C LYS A 88 12.65 -9.40 17.62
N LEU A 89 11.46 -9.30 17.01
CA LEU A 89 11.01 -8.07 16.38
C LEU A 89 10.88 -6.97 17.43
N LYS A 90 11.49 -5.81 17.19
CA LYS A 90 11.45 -4.69 18.11
C LYS A 90 10.10 -3.98 18.07
N GLU A 91 9.72 -3.36 19.18
CA GLU A 91 8.42 -2.72 19.37
C GLU A 91 8.15 -1.62 18.33
N GLU A 92 9.17 -0.85 17.95
CA GLU A 92 9.06 0.20 16.95
C GLU A 92 8.78 -0.30 15.52
N ASP A 93 9.06 -1.57 15.23
CA ASP A 93 8.82 -2.19 13.92
C ASP A 93 7.58 -3.09 13.89
N ARG A 94 6.97 -3.31 15.07
CA ARG A 94 5.83 -4.20 15.27
C ARG A 94 4.51 -3.49 15.01
N ASN A 95 3.66 -4.08 14.18
CA ASN A 95 2.22 -3.78 14.16
C ASN A 95 1.50 -4.52 15.30
N ALA A 96 0.32 -4.06 15.70
CA ALA A 96 -0.42 -4.62 16.84
C ALA A 96 -0.65 -6.15 16.79
N CYS A 97 -0.66 -6.74 15.58
CA CYS A 97 -0.83 -8.18 15.36
C CYS A 97 0.47 -8.98 15.29
N ASP A 98 1.65 -8.34 15.25
CA ASP A 98 2.91 -9.07 15.17
C ASP A 98 3.35 -9.56 16.58
N VAL A 99 2.48 -10.37 17.21
CA VAL A 99 2.66 -10.86 18.58
C VAL A 99 3.78 -11.91 18.64
N GLY A 100 4.76 -11.67 19.51
CA GLY A 100 5.84 -12.62 19.78
C GLY A 100 6.74 -12.91 18.57
N CYS A 101 6.79 -12.02 17.58
CA CYS A 101 7.54 -12.30 16.36
C CYS A 101 9.04 -12.32 16.57
N PHE A 102 9.70 -13.23 15.87
CA PHE A 102 11.15 -13.31 15.81
C PHE A 102 11.58 -13.79 14.42
N CYS A 103 12.82 -13.47 14.07
CA CYS A 103 13.41 -13.94 12.84
C CYS A 103 13.76 -15.43 12.96
N SER A 104 13.27 -16.27 12.05
CA SER A 104 13.55 -17.69 12.03
C SER A 104 14.18 -18.09 10.71
N GLU A 105 15.00 -19.13 10.74
CA GLU A 105 15.46 -19.80 9.54
C GLU A 105 14.28 -20.58 8.94
N GLY A 106 14.01 -20.38 7.65
CA GLY A 106 13.02 -21.14 6.90
C GLY A 106 13.58 -22.48 6.43
N SER A 107 12.71 -23.48 6.26
CA SER A 107 13.10 -24.80 5.74
C SER A 107 13.64 -24.76 4.30
N ASP A 108 13.35 -23.69 3.57
CA ASP A 108 13.84 -23.39 2.23
C ASP A 108 15.18 -22.63 2.24
N GLY A 109 15.80 -22.45 3.41
CA GLY A 109 17.05 -21.70 3.59
C GLY A 109 16.88 -20.18 3.50
N ILE A 110 15.64 -19.68 3.55
CA ILE A 110 15.32 -18.25 3.52
C ILE A 110 14.70 -17.87 4.85
N ALA A 111 15.34 -16.93 5.56
CA ALA A 111 14.88 -16.45 6.84
C ALA A 111 13.64 -15.56 6.70
N SER A 112 12.69 -15.71 7.62
CA SER A 112 11.46 -14.92 7.66
C SER A 112 10.98 -14.68 9.09
N PHE A 113 10.08 -13.70 9.28
CA PHE A 113 9.46 -13.48 10.58
C PHE A 113 8.35 -14.50 10.82
N ILE A 114 8.51 -15.26 11.90
CA ILE A 114 7.47 -16.13 12.44
C ILE A 114 6.85 -15.44 13.65
N CYS A 115 5.53 -15.40 13.69
CA CYS A 115 4.73 -14.73 14.70
C CYS A 115 3.73 -15.71 15.32
N ALA A 116 3.27 -15.43 16.53
CA ALA A 116 2.15 -16.17 17.09
C ALA A 116 0.89 -15.94 16.25
N ILE A 117 0.17 -17.02 15.94
CA ILE A 117 -1.16 -16.90 15.37
C ILE A 117 -2.06 -16.29 16.45
N VAL A 118 -2.68 -15.16 16.14
CA VAL A 118 -3.61 -14.48 17.03
C VAL A 118 -5.03 -14.80 16.58
N ASP A 119 -5.72 -15.63 17.34
CA ASP A 119 -7.14 -15.90 17.11
C ASP A 119 -7.98 -14.72 17.59
N CYS A 120 -8.67 -14.07 16.65
CA CYS A 120 -9.65 -13.02 16.93
C CYS A 120 -11.08 -13.58 16.76
N PRO A 121 -11.59 -14.38 17.72
CA PRO A 121 -12.93 -14.93 17.59
C PRO A 121 -13.95 -13.80 17.49
N ARG A 122 -14.81 -13.86 16.46
CA ARG A 122 -15.91 -12.89 16.26
C ARG A 122 -17.05 -13.20 17.21
N LEU A 123 -16.78 -13.06 18.50
CA LEU A 123 -17.81 -13.23 19.54
C LEU A 123 -18.75 -12.03 19.47
N ARG A 124 -20.04 -12.31 19.28
CA ARG A 124 -21.07 -11.28 19.41
C ARG A 124 -21.07 -10.81 20.85
N ALA A 125 -20.93 -9.51 21.06
CA ALA A 125 -21.05 -8.96 22.40
C ALA A 125 -22.48 -9.24 22.93
N PRO A 126 -22.61 -9.65 24.21
CA PRO A 126 -23.91 -9.79 24.85
C PRO A 126 -24.70 -8.48 24.81
N GLN A 127 -26.00 -8.54 25.12
CA GLN A 127 -26.83 -7.36 25.25
C GLN A 127 -26.20 -6.36 26.23
N ASN A 128 -26.26 -5.08 25.87
CA ASN A 128 -25.65 -3.95 26.58
C ASN A 128 -24.14 -4.01 26.77
N CYS A 129 -23.44 -4.87 26.03
CA CYS A 129 -21.99 -4.90 25.99
C CYS A 129 -21.45 -4.61 24.58
N TYR A 130 -20.22 -4.15 24.50
CA TYR A 130 -19.47 -3.98 23.25
C TYR A 130 -17.98 -4.32 23.45
N LEU A 131 -17.27 -4.59 22.36
CA LEU A 131 -15.82 -4.76 22.38
C LEU A 131 -15.16 -3.42 22.10
N LYS A 132 -14.30 -2.96 23.02
CA LYS A 132 -13.61 -1.68 22.89
C LYS A 132 -12.34 -1.83 22.06
N HIS A 133 -12.44 -1.76 20.74
CA HIS A 133 -11.26 -1.83 19.87
C HIS A 133 -10.38 -0.58 20.00
N SER A 134 -9.12 -0.72 19.63
CA SER A 134 -8.12 0.34 19.72
C SER A 134 -6.98 0.12 18.72
N THR A 135 -6.14 1.15 18.54
CA THR A 135 -5.03 1.16 17.59
C THR A 135 -3.87 0.25 17.98
N ASP A 136 -3.70 -0.02 19.27
CA ASP A 136 -2.65 -0.84 19.88
C ASP A 136 -2.98 -2.34 19.96
N ARG A 137 -4.22 -2.73 19.60
CA ARG A 137 -4.67 -4.13 19.71
C ARG A 137 -4.86 -4.78 18.34
N CYS A 138 -4.48 -6.06 18.27
CA CYS A 138 -4.71 -6.86 17.08
C CYS A 138 -6.20 -7.16 16.88
N CYS A 139 -6.87 -7.65 17.94
CA CYS A 139 -8.25 -8.13 17.91
C CYS A 139 -9.23 -7.13 18.55
N GLY A 140 -10.44 -7.63 18.86
CA GLY A 140 -11.34 -7.03 19.85
C GLY A 140 -10.60 -6.67 21.13
N GLY A 141 -10.81 -5.45 21.60
CA GLY A 141 -10.34 -5.08 22.93
C GLY A 141 -11.27 -5.60 24.03
N PRO A 142 -11.15 -5.08 25.25
CA PRO A 142 -11.92 -5.59 26.38
C PRO A 142 -13.41 -5.44 26.13
N LYS A 143 -14.19 -6.40 26.62
CA LYS A 143 -15.65 -6.29 26.68
C LYS A 143 -16.01 -5.24 27.73
N VAL A 144 -16.76 -4.23 27.32
CA VAL A 144 -17.32 -3.19 28.19
C VAL A 144 -18.82 -3.38 28.19
N CYS A 145 -19.42 -3.48 29.38
CA CYS A 145 -20.86 -3.58 29.56
C CYS A 145 -21.37 -2.33 30.27
N LEU A 146 -22.52 -1.85 29.84
CA LEU A 146 -23.21 -0.68 30.38
C LEU A 146 -24.58 -1.11 30.89
N ASP A 147 -25.12 -0.39 31.86
CA ASP A 147 -26.52 -0.59 32.28
C ASP A 147 -27.48 -0.23 31.14
N ASP A 148 -27.14 0.83 30.41
CA ASP A 148 -27.83 1.30 29.21
C ASP A 148 -26.82 1.52 28.07
N ILE A 149 -26.96 0.74 26.99
CA ILE A 149 -26.07 0.81 25.82
C ILE A 149 -26.15 2.13 25.06
N THR A 150 -27.23 2.89 25.22
CA THR A 150 -27.38 4.20 24.58
C THR A 150 -26.39 5.23 25.13
N GLN A 151 -25.83 4.97 26.32
CA GLN A 151 -24.78 5.75 26.97
C GLN A 151 -23.37 5.43 26.47
N ARG A 152 -23.22 4.52 25.48
CA ARG A 152 -21.91 4.24 24.88
C ARG A 152 -21.30 5.54 24.35
N PRO A 153 -20.05 5.88 24.72
CA PRO A 153 -19.43 7.14 24.28
C PRO A 153 -19.41 7.26 22.76
N LYS A 154 -19.54 8.49 22.27
CA LYS A 154 -19.67 8.79 20.84
C LYS A 154 -18.56 9.74 20.39
N CYS A 155 -18.13 9.58 19.15
CA CYS A 155 -17.23 10.48 18.44
C CYS A 155 -17.98 11.06 17.24
N ASN A 156 -17.85 12.37 17.01
CA ASN A 156 -18.29 12.99 15.77
C ASN A 156 -17.08 13.14 14.83
N VAL A 157 -17.05 12.38 13.75
CA VAL A 157 -16.00 12.40 12.74
C VAL A 157 -16.62 12.96 11.45
N SER A 158 -16.30 14.21 11.12
CA SER A 158 -16.78 14.87 9.89
C SER A 158 -18.31 14.86 9.73
N GLY A 159 -19.07 14.94 10.84
CA GLY A 159 -20.53 14.91 10.83
C GLY A 159 -21.14 13.51 11.01
N GLU A 160 -20.33 12.45 10.93
CA GLU A 160 -20.76 11.08 11.20
C GLU A 160 -20.52 10.67 12.65
N ILE A 161 -21.46 9.93 13.23
CA ILE A 161 -21.39 9.46 14.61
C ILE A 161 -20.85 8.03 14.65
N TYR A 162 -19.74 7.86 15.37
CA TYR A 162 -19.13 6.56 15.68
C TYR A 162 -19.21 6.32 17.19
N TYR A 163 -19.32 5.06 17.62
CA TYR A 163 -19.39 4.69 19.03
C TYR A 163 -18.04 4.13 19.53
N ASP A 164 -17.77 4.22 20.84
CA ASP A 164 -16.49 3.80 21.46
C ASP A 164 -16.06 2.39 21.02
N GLY A 165 -14.90 2.26 20.39
CA GLY A 165 -14.38 1.01 19.84
C GLY A 165 -14.76 0.75 18.38
N GLU A 166 -15.56 1.59 17.72
CA GLU A 166 -15.81 1.45 16.29
C GLU A 166 -14.68 2.02 15.45
N ARG A 167 -14.34 1.29 14.37
CA ARG A 167 -13.38 1.75 13.37
C ARG A 167 -14.06 2.78 12.48
N PHE A 168 -13.33 3.85 12.15
CA PHE A 168 -13.68 4.78 11.09
C PHE A 168 -12.53 4.94 10.10
N VAL A 169 -12.85 5.40 8.89
CA VAL A 169 -11.87 5.65 7.82
C VAL A 169 -11.72 7.15 7.65
N VAL A 170 -10.50 7.60 7.38
CA VAL A 170 -10.20 9.01 7.11
C VAL A 170 -9.85 9.14 5.64
N ASP A 171 -10.70 9.81 4.86
CA ASP A 171 -10.53 9.91 3.41
C ASP A 171 -9.22 10.58 2.99
N SER A 172 -8.74 11.55 3.78
CA SER A 172 -7.48 12.26 3.50
C SER A 172 -6.23 11.41 3.77
N ASP A 173 -6.33 10.36 4.57
CA ASP A 173 -5.22 9.44 4.86
C ASP A 173 -5.76 8.02 5.12
N PRO A 174 -6.04 7.25 4.05
CA PRO A 174 -6.65 5.92 4.14
C PRO A 174 -5.78 4.88 4.88
N ASP A 175 -4.48 5.15 5.04
CA ASP A 175 -3.55 4.27 5.76
C ASP A 175 -3.66 4.45 7.29
N LEU A 176 -4.35 5.48 7.78
CA LEU A 176 -4.63 5.63 9.21
C LEU A 176 -5.62 4.56 9.68
N ARG A 177 -5.24 3.85 10.75
CA ARG A 177 -6.20 3.07 11.53
C ARG A 177 -6.75 3.92 12.64
N CYS A 178 -8.04 4.20 12.57
CA CYS A 178 -8.74 5.03 13.54
C CYS A 178 -9.84 4.27 14.25
N PHE A 179 -9.98 4.51 15.55
CA PHE A 179 -11.07 4.01 16.38
C PHE A 179 -11.66 5.15 17.19
N CYS A 180 -12.99 5.19 17.29
CA CYS A 180 -13.63 6.12 18.21
C CYS A 180 -13.28 5.73 19.64
N GLN A 181 -12.81 6.69 20.44
CA GLN A 181 -12.55 6.50 21.87
C GLN A 181 -12.97 7.75 22.65
N PRO A 182 -13.23 7.64 23.96
CA PRO A 182 -13.57 8.79 24.79
C PRO A 182 -12.47 9.87 24.72
N GLY A 183 -12.87 11.13 24.62
CA GLY A 183 -11.96 12.26 24.52
C GLY A 183 -11.57 12.65 23.08
N TYR A 184 -12.13 12.01 22.06
CA TYR A 184 -11.92 12.42 20.67
C TYR A 184 -12.48 13.83 20.41
N GLN A 185 -11.62 14.76 19.98
CA GLN A 185 -11.95 16.17 19.74
C GLN A 185 -11.89 16.54 18.24
N GLY A 186 -12.14 15.59 17.34
CA GLY A 186 -12.11 15.85 15.90
C GLY A 186 -10.71 15.83 15.27
N LYS A 187 -9.68 15.35 16.01
CA LYS A 187 -8.30 15.27 15.53
C LYS A 187 -7.89 13.82 15.32
N ASN A 188 -7.49 13.48 14.09
CA ASN A 188 -7.04 12.14 13.70
C ASN A 188 -5.59 11.88 14.11
N VAL A 189 -5.32 11.85 15.41
CA VAL A 189 -3.99 11.64 16.01
C VAL A 189 -4.03 10.55 17.08
N GLU A 190 -2.85 10.13 17.58
CA GLU A 190 -2.79 9.17 18.69
C GLU A 190 -3.51 9.72 19.93
N PRO A 191 -4.19 8.86 20.73
CA PRO A 191 -4.30 7.40 20.58
C PRO A 191 -5.38 6.92 19.59
N PHE A 192 -6.26 7.83 19.13
CA PHE A 192 -7.44 7.51 18.32
C PHE A 192 -7.09 6.97 16.94
N CYS A 193 -6.09 7.57 16.31
CA CYS A 193 -5.62 7.25 14.98
C CYS A 193 -4.12 7.01 14.99
N LYS A 194 -3.68 5.93 14.36
CA LYS A 194 -2.26 5.60 14.23
C LYS A 194 -1.97 4.96 12.88
N LYS A 195 -0.86 5.34 12.26
CA LYS A 195 -0.34 4.60 11.09
C LYS A 195 0.29 3.30 11.56
N PRO A 196 0.09 2.19 10.84
CA PRO A 196 0.83 0.98 11.17
C PRO A 196 2.34 1.26 11.02
N ASN A 197 3.15 0.62 11.88
CA ASN A 197 4.61 0.74 11.84
C ASN A 197 5.19 0.16 10.55
N ARG A 198 4.42 -0.67 9.85
CA ARG A 198 4.73 -1.26 8.55
C ARG A 198 3.44 -1.42 7.74
N PRO A 199 3.43 -1.20 6.41
CA PRO A 199 2.26 -1.47 5.57
C PRO A 199 1.70 -2.88 5.81
N TYR A 200 0.38 -3.03 5.93
CA TYR A 200 -0.23 -4.37 6.11
C TYR A 200 0.02 -5.29 4.91
N CYS A 201 0.12 -4.68 3.72
CA CYS A 201 0.69 -5.35 2.57
C CYS A 201 2.20 -5.43 2.83
N SER A 202 2.72 -6.58 3.26
CA SER A 202 4.16 -6.78 3.48
C SER A 202 4.55 -8.15 2.94
N PRO A 203 4.65 -8.29 1.61
CA PRO A 203 4.83 -9.59 0.96
C PRO A 203 6.13 -10.29 1.37
N ASP A 204 7.16 -9.54 1.74
CA ASP A 204 8.47 -10.03 2.18
C ASP A 204 8.59 -10.29 3.69
N PHE A 205 7.62 -9.88 4.51
CA PHE A 205 7.72 -10.01 5.97
C PHE A 205 7.56 -11.47 6.43
N HIS A 206 6.49 -12.14 5.97
CA HIS A 206 6.23 -13.55 6.31
C HIS A 206 6.77 -14.54 5.27
N ASN A 207 6.78 -14.15 3.99
CA ASN A 207 7.09 -15.06 2.89
C ASN A 207 8.10 -14.46 1.89
N PRO A 208 9.31 -14.07 2.35
CA PRO A 208 10.34 -13.49 1.48
C PRO A 208 10.73 -14.40 0.33
N ARG A 209 10.60 -15.72 0.46
CA ARG A 209 10.80 -16.67 -0.66
C ARG A 209 10.04 -16.24 -1.92
N LEU A 210 8.78 -15.85 -1.79
CA LEU A 210 7.93 -15.49 -2.93
C LEU A 210 8.50 -14.30 -3.72
N VAL A 211 9.20 -13.39 -3.02
CA VAL A 211 9.87 -12.25 -3.64
C VAL A 211 11.16 -12.69 -4.32
N TYR A 212 11.97 -13.52 -3.65
CA TYR A 212 13.20 -14.08 -4.24
C TYR A 212 12.95 -14.93 -5.49
N GLU A 213 11.83 -15.66 -5.52
CA GLU A 213 11.41 -16.51 -6.64
C GLU A 213 10.68 -15.74 -7.74
N ASN A 214 10.58 -14.41 -7.65
CA ASN A 214 9.86 -13.56 -8.61
C ASN A 214 8.42 -14.05 -8.84
N CYS A 215 7.72 -14.44 -7.78
CA CYS A 215 6.32 -14.82 -7.86
C CYS A 215 5.45 -13.58 -8.08
N ALA A 216 4.41 -13.72 -8.90
CA ALA A 216 3.49 -12.64 -9.25
C ALA A 216 2.45 -12.41 -8.14
N PRO A 217 2.20 -11.16 -7.69
CA PRO A 217 1.03 -10.85 -6.88
C PRO A 217 -0.27 -11.10 -7.65
N VAL A 218 -1.23 -11.73 -6.97
CA VAL A 218 -2.55 -12.07 -7.51
C VAL A 218 -3.61 -11.24 -6.80
N TYR A 219 -4.50 -10.63 -7.58
CA TYR A 219 -5.59 -9.80 -7.12
C TYR A 219 -6.94 -10.38 -7.58
N TYR A 220 -8.00 -10.07 -6.84
CA TYR A 220 -9.36 -10.24 -7.32
C TYR A 220 -9.70 -9.18 -8.36
N GLN A 221 -10.66 -9.50 -9.23
CA GLN A 221 -11.26 -8.50 -10.09
C GLN A 221 -11.86 -7.36 -9.26
N GLY A 222 -11.57 -6.12 -9.65
CA GLY A 222 -12.05 -4.91 -8.97
C GLY A 222 -11.20 -4.46 -7.78
N GLN A 223 -10.21 -5.24 -7.33
CA GLN A 223 -9.23 -4.72 -6.36
C GLN A 223 -8.37 -3.63 -7.01
N SER A 224 -8.13 -2.55 -6.25
CA SER A 224 -7.24 -1.47 -6.67
C SER A 224 -5.79 -1.91 -6.50
N LEU A 225 -5.06 -2.01 -7.61
CA LEU A 225 -3.63 -2.28 -7.60
C LEU A 225 -2.80 -1.17 -6.92
N HIS A 226 -3.40 0.00 -6.68
CA HIS A 226 -2.77 1.18 -6.08
C HIS A 226 -2.95 1.27 -4.57
N LYS A 227 -4.01 0.65 -4.04
CA LYS A 227 -4.41 0.81 -2.64
C LYS A 227 -4.48 -0.52 -1.90
N ASP A 228 -4.85 -1.60 -2.58
CA ASP A 228 -5.15 -2.87 -1.95
C ASP A 228 -3.93 -3.79 -1.92
N CYS A 229 -3.90 -4.67 -0.91
CA CYS A 229 -2.94 -5.76 -0.87
C CYS A 229 -3.33 -6.84 -1.89
N ASN A 230 -2.32 -7.54 -2.43
CA ASN A 230 -2.57 -8.74 -3.21
C ASN A 230 -3.25 -9.79 -2.33
N PHE A 231 -4.25 -10.47 -2.88
CA PHE A 231 -4.97 -11.53 -2.20
C PHE A 231 -4.10 -12.78 -2.00
N SER A 232 -3.36 -13.14 -3.04
CA SER A 232 -2.46 -14.29 -3.02
C SER A 232 -1.26 -14.03 -3.93
N THR A 233 -0.42 -15.03 -4.11
CA THR A 233 0.72 -14.99 -5.02
C THR A 233 0.74 -16.24 -5.88
N ARG A 234 1.14 -16.12 -7.14
CA ARG A 234 1.40 -17.25 -8.02
C ARG A 234 2.88 -17.32 -8.32
N CYS A 235 3.48 -18.48 -8.13
CA CYS A 235 4.84 -18.77 -8.58
C CYS A 235 4.81 -19.51 -9.92
N GLN A 236 5.94 -19.51 -10.61
CA GLN A 236 6.06 -20.17 -11.91
C GLN A 236 5.91 -21.70 -11.78
N LYS A 237 5.19 -22.28 -12.74
CA LYS A 237 5.11 -23.72 -13.00
C LYS A 237 5.86 -24.08 -14.28
N ALA A 238 6.24 -25.34 -14.41
CA ALA A 238 7.03 -25.83 -15.55
C ALA A 238 6.36 -25.64 -16.92
N ASN A 239 5.02 -25.61 -16.97
CA ASN A 239 4.24 -25.42 -18.18
C ASN A 239 3.86 -23.96 -18.46
N ASP A 240 4.33 -23.01 -17.64
CA ASP A 240 4.08 -21.60 -17.89
C ASP A 240 4.92 -21.11 -19.07
N THR A 241 4.26 -20.47 -20.04
CA THR A 241 4.91 -19.91 -21.22
C THR A 241 4.48 -18.46 -21.43
N VAL A 242 5.31 -17.69 -22.13
CA VAL A 242 5.05 -16.29 -22.45
C VAL A 242 4.33 -16.21 -23.79
N ILE A 243 3.14 -15.60 -23.79
CA ILE A 243 2.39 -15.22 -24.97
C ILE A 243 2.77 -13.78 -25.31
N ARG A 244 3.50 -13.59 -26.40
CA ARG A 244 3.93 -12.26 -26.86
C ARG A 244 2.78 -11.49 -27.46
N ASP A 245 2.62 -10.24 -27.04
CA ASP A 245 1.66 -9.32 -27.66
C ASP A 245 2.32 -8.57 -28.83
N VAL A 246 1.59 -8.34 -29.92
CA VAL A 246 2.09 -7.64 -31.11
C VAL A 246 2.43 -6.18 -30.77
N GLY A 247 1.73 -5.60 -29.79
CA GLY A 247 1.97 -4.26 -29.26
C GLY A 247 2.98 -4.18 -28.11
N SER A 248 3.70 -5.26 -27.79
CA SER A 248 4.66 -5.27 -26.67
C SER A 248 5.82 -4.29 -26.88
N ASN A 249 6.24 -3.65 -25.79
CA ASN A 249 7.41 -2.77 -25.81
C ASN A 249 8.70 -3.61 -25.81
N ARG A 250 9.52 -3.48 -26.86
CA ARG A 250 10.74 -4.28 -27.06
C ARG A 250 11.99 -3.71 -26.37
N ASP A 251 11.83 -2.69 -25.54
CA ASP A 251 12.92 -2.19 -24.71
C ASP A 251 13.27 -3.23 -23.63
N GLU A 252 14.47 -3.82 -23.75
CA GLU A 252 14.98 -4.83 -22.81
C GLU A 252 15.17 -4.28 -21.39
N SER A 253 15.25 -2.96 -21.22
CA SER A 253 15.28 -2.33 -19.89
C SER A 253 13.90 -2.30 -19.21
N LEU A 254 12.83 -2.61 -19.95
CA LEU A 254 11.43 -2.63 -19.50
C LEU A 254 10.87 -4.05 -19.55
N MET A 255 11.38 -4.91 -18.68
CA MET A 255 10.93 -6.29 -18.58
C MET A 255 10.50 -6.67 -17.18
N CYS A 256 9.37 -7.39 -17.09
CA CYS A 256 8.99 -8.09 -15.89
C CYS A 256 9.67 -9.46 -15.82
N THR A 257 9.88 -9.95 -14.60
CA THR A 257 10.40 -11.28 -14.33
C THR A 257 9.35 -12.10 -13.59
N PHE A 258 9.18 -13.36 -14.01
CA PHE A 258 8.29 -14.32 -13.36
C PHE A 258 8.97 -15.68 -13.25
N GLY A 259 9.42 -16.04 -12.06
CA GLY A 259 10.40 -17.12 -11.89
C GLY A 259 11.65 -16.86 -12.73
N ASN A 260 11.89 -17.71 -13.73
CA ASN A 260 12.96 -17.56 -14.72
C ASN A 260 12.50 -16.94 -16.05
N LEU A 261 11.20 -16.68 -16.24
CA LEU A 261 10.67 -16.09 -17.47
C LEU A 261 10.89 -14.57 -17.47
N LYS A 262 11.20 -14.05 -18.65
CA LYS A 262 11.29 -12.61 -18.94
C LYS A 262 10.16 -12.22 -19.88
N MET A 263 9.46 -11.15 -19.52
CA MET A 263 8.27 -10.68 -20.22
C MET A 263 8.42 -9.21 -20.55
N HIS A 264 8.21 -8.83 -21.80
CA HIS A 264 8.13 -7.43 -22.19
C HIS A 264 6.84 -6.80 -21.67
N VAL A 265 6.84 -5.49 -21.48
CA VAL A 265 5.59 -4.76 -21.17
C VAL A 265 4.56 -5.04 -22.27
N GLY A 266 3.37 -5.51 -21.87
CA GLY A 266 2.29 -5.96 -22.75
C GLY A 266 2.18 -7.49 -22.90
N ASP A 267 3.25 -8.23 -22.65
CA ASP A 267 3.23 -9.71 -22.73
C ASP A 267 2.31 -10.32 -21.66
N LYS A 268 1.78 -11.51 -21.97
CA LYS A 268 0.86 -12.27 -21.12
C LYS A 268 1.42 -13.66 -20.83
N LEU A 269 1.03 -14.26 -19.70
CA LEU A 269 1.32 -15.68 -19.45
C LEU A 269 0.23 -16.56 -20.04
N SER A 270 0.61 -17.75 -20.49
CA SER A 270 -0.36 -18.78 -20.84
C SER A 270 -1.23 -19.12 -19.63
N GLN A 271 -2.54 -19.14 -19.84
CA GLN A 271 -3.46 -19.60 -18.80
C GLN A 271 -3.25 -21.11 -18.61
N PRO A 272 -3.15 -21.61 -17.37
CA PRO A 272 -3.15 -23.05 -17.14
C PRO A 272 -4.51 -23.62 -17.57
N VAL A 273 -4.49 -24.70 -18.34
CA VAL A 273 -5.70 -25.32 -18.93
C VAL A 273 -6.71 -25.79 -17.86
N ASP A 274 -6.25 -26.08 -16.64
CA ASP A 274 -7.04 -26.73 -15.58
C ASP A 274 -7.33 -25.85 -14.34
N THR A 275 -7.36 -24.51 -14.46
CA THR A 275 -7.68 -23.67 -13.30
C THR A 275 -9.18 -23.45 -13.11
N PHE A 276 -9.72 -23.90 -11.98
CA PHE A 276 -11.12 -23.68 -11.54
C PHE A 276 -11.52 -22.19 -11.50
N ARG A 277 -10.56 -21.27 -11.41
CA ARG A 277 -10.78 -19.84 -11.62
C ARG A 277 -9.80 -19.34 -12.67
N PRO A 278 -10.26 -18.89 -13.84
CA PRO A 278 -9.40 -18.31 -14.84
C PRO A 278 -8.69 -17.08 -14.26
N MET A 279 -7.44 -16.89 -14.66
CA MET A 279 -6.60 -15.79 -14.17
C MET A 279 -5.75 -15.28 -15.31
N LYS A 280 -5.73 -13.96 -15.46
CA LYS A 280 -4.89 -13.27 -16.43
C LYS A 280 -3.67 -12.72 -15.74
N CYS A 281 -2.50 -13.03 -16.28
CA CYS A 281 -1.24 -12.46 -15.81
C CYS A 281 -0.55 -11.74 -16.97
N SER A 282 -0.10 -10.50 -16.72
CA SER A 282 0.57 -9.68 -17.72
C SER A 282 1.67 -8.82 -17.11
N CYS A 283 2.65 -8.48 -17.93
CA CYS A 283 3.64 -7.46 -17.57
C CYS A 283 3.08 -6.08 -17.88
N GLU A 284 2.63 -5.36 -16.85
CA GLU A 284 2.08 -4.01 -16.99
C GLU A 284 3.14 -2.94 -16.71
N VAL A 285 3.79 -3.03 -15.55
CA VAL A 285 4.87 -2.14 -15.13
C VAL A 285 5.94 -2.97 -14.42
N PRO A 286 7.19 -3.01 -14.92
CA PRO A 286 8.30 -3.78 -14.33
C PRO A 286 8.64 -3.39 -12.89
N PRO A 287 9.25 -4.30 -12.10
CA PRO A 287 9.86 -5.57 -12.52
C PRO A 287 9.02 -6.84 -12.32
N VAL A 288 7.84 -6.79 -11.72
CA VAL A 288 7.03 -8.00 -11.45
C VAL A 288 5.85 -8.11 -12.40
N VAL A 289 5.45 -9.35 -12.67
CA VAL A 289 4.20 -9.66 -13.39
C VAL A 289 3.02 -9.49 -12.45
N THR A 290 1.92 -8.92 -12.93
CA THR A 290 0.67 -8.79 -12.17
C THR A 290 -0.32 -9.84 -12.63
N CYS A 291 -1.02 -10.48 -11.69
CA CYS A 291 -2.10 -11.42 -11.99
C CYS A 291 -3.45 -10.95 -11.41
N GLN A 292 -4.53 -11.19 -12.15
CA GLN A 292 -5.90 -10.90 -11.72
C GLN A 292 -6.83 -12.04 -12.10
N TYR A 293 -7.70 -12.46 -11.17
CA TYR A 293 -8.77 -13.41 -11.49
C TYR A 293 -9.74 -12.82 -12.51
N GLU A 294 -10.20 -13.65 -13.43
CA GLU A 294 -11.28 -13.34 -14.37
C GLU A 294 -12.61 -13.91 -13.81
N ILE A 295 -13.72 -13.21 -14.07
CA ILE A 295 -15.09 -13.72 -13.86
C ILE A 295 -15.54 -14.47 -15.11
#